data_AF-A0A0F9IJ19-F1
#
_entry.id   AF-A0A0F9IJ19-F1
#
_cell.length_a   1.000
_cell.length_b   1.000
_cell.length_c   1.000
_cell.angle_alpha   90.00
_cell.angle_beta   90.00
_cell.angle_gamma   90.00
#
_symmetry.space_group_name_H-M   'P 1'
#
loop_
_entity.id
_entity.type
_entity.pdbx_description
1 polymer ?
#
loop_
_entity_poly.entity_id
_entity_poly.type
_entity_poly.pdbx_seq_one_letter_code
_entity_poly.pdbx_strand_id
1 'polypeptide(L)'
;MKNAICAVLFCAATPSWAADTWPLPNNDDFMGIAATSGALDGYRSVKVIDADRTTMSAFDSDGSEVVLTLDPDQGTISAVEYVHGSDR
;
A
#
# COMPACT_ATOMS: atom_id res chain seq x y z
N MET A 1 -18.30 -52.81 -17.05
CA MET A 1 -16.99 -52.18 -16.82
C MET A 1 -16.99 -50.83 -17.52
N LYS A 2 -17.13 -49.73 -16.79
CA LYS A 2 -17.07 -48.38 -17.38
C LYS A 2 -16.61 -47.42 -16.29
N ASN A 3 -15.30 -47.23 -16.24
CA ASN A 3 -14.61 -46.34 -15.31
C ASN A 3 -14.63 -44.94 -15.92
N ALA A 4 -15.16 -43.96 -15.20
CA ALA A 4 -15.12 -42.56 -15.59
C ALA A 4 -14.40 -41.75 -14.49
N ILE A 5 -13.09 -41.66 -14.68
CA ILE A 5 -12.19 -40.51 -14.47
C ILE A 5 -12.70 -39.46 -13.47
N CYS A 6 -12.16 -39.50 -12.25
CA CYS A 6 -12.19 -38.40 -11.29
C CYS A 6 -11.46 -37.18 -11.85
N ALA A 7 -12.21 -36.16 -12.27
CA ALA A 7 -11.67 -34.82 -12.48
C ALA A 7 -11.42 -34.19 -11.10
N VAL A 8 -10.17 -34.21 -10.66
CA VAL A 8 -9.71 -33.45 -9.49
C VAL A 8 -9.70 -31.98 -9.92
N LEU A 9 -10.78 -31.25 -9.59
CA LEU A 9 -10.80 -29.79 -9.58
C LEU A 9 -9.83 -29.33 -8.49
N PHE A 10 -8.56 -29.17 -8.87
CA PHE A 10 -7.59 -28.42 -8.08
C PHE A 10 -7.88 -26.94 -8.31
N CYS A 11 -8.90 -26.42 -7.64
CA CYS A 11 -9.12 -24.98 -7.56
C CYS A 11 -7.89 -24.38 -6.90
N ALA A 12 -7.11 -23.65 -7.70
CA ALA A 12 -6.01 -22.83 -7.23
C ALA A 12 -6.50 -21.97 -6.06
N ALA A 13 -5.95 -22.21 -4.87
CA ALA A 13 -6.06 -21.30 -3.76
C ALA A 13 -5.36 -20.01 -4.19
N THR A 14 -6.13 -19.01 -4.63
CA THR A 14 -5.63 -17.66 -4.73
C THR A 14 -5.30 -17.21 -3.30
N PRO A 15 -4.06 -16.76 -3.00
CA PRO A 15 -3.80 -16.16 -1.71
C PRO A 15 -4.65 -14.90 -1.63
N SER A 16 -5.63 -14.91 -0.74
CA SER A 16 -6.42 -13.75 -0.36
C SER A 16 -5.57 -12.86 0.56
N TRP A 17 -4.55 -12.22 -0.01
CA TRP A 17 -4.04 -10.97 0.55
C TRP A 17 -4.99 -9.85 0.10
N ALA A 18 -6.27 -10.02 0.40
CA ALA A 18 -7.15 -8.88 0.51
C ALA A 18 -6.56 -8.08 1.68
N ALA A 19 -5.82 -7.04 1.35
CA ALA A 19 -5.43 -6.03 2.30
C ALA A 19 -6.69 -5.69 3.10
N ASP A 20 -6.64 -5.90 4.42
CA ASP A 20 -7.58 -5.30 5.36
C ASP A 20 -7.42 -3.78 5.22
N THR A 21 -8.03 -3.25 4.17
CA THR A 21 -8.25 -1.83 3.98
C THR A 21 -9.37 -1.50 4.93
N TRP A 22 -8.97 -1.22 6.17
CA TRP A 22 -9.84 -0.57 7.12
C TRP A 22 -10.37 0.68 6.43
N PRO A 23 -11.69 0.82 6.21
CA PRO A 23 -12.22 2.01 5.59
C PRO A 23 -12.07 3.13 6.62
N LEU A 24 -10.98 3.89 6.50
CA LEU A 24 -10.83 5.18 7.15
C LEU A 24 -11.66 6.15 6.29
N PRO A 25 -12.73 6.77 6.85
CA PRO A 25 -13.82 7.40 6.09
C PRO A 25 -13.47 8.65 5.25
N ASN A 26 -12.19 8.89 4.95
CA ASN A 26 -11.65 10.10 4.37
C ASN A 26 -10.30 9.89 3.64
N ASN A 27 -9.89 8.63 3.40
CA ASN A 27 -8.57 8.31 2.83
C ASN A 27 -8.55 8.03 1.32
N ASP A 28 -9.70 7.84 0.69
CA ASP A 28 -9.75 7.42 -0.72
C ASP A 28 -9.28 8.54 -1.66
N ASP A 29 -9.64 9.80 -1.37
CA ASP A 29 -9.19 10.96 -2.15
C ASP A 29 -7.68 11.19 -1.99
N PHE A 30 -7.18 11.03 -0.76
CA PHE A 30 -5.79 11.26 -0.41
C PHE A 30 -4.84 10.25 -1.09
N MET A 31 -5.18 8.97 -1.00
CA MET A 31 -4.46 7.90 -1.72
C MET A 31 -4.62 8.05 -3.24
N GLY A 32 -5.78 8.50 -3.72
CA GLY A 32 -6.03 8.78 -5.13
C GLY A 32 -5.14 9.89 -5.69
N ILE A 33 -4.95 10.98 -4.94
CA ILE A 33 -4.06 12.08 -5.32
C ILE A 33 -2.60 11.62 -5.39
N ALA A 34 -2.10 10.94 -4.34
CA ALA A 34 -0.73 10.45 -4.28
C ALA A 34 -0.43 9.38 -5.36
N ALA A 35 -1.42 8.56 -5.70
CA ALA A 35 -1.30 7.60 -6.79
C ALA A 35 -1.32 8.27 -8.17
N THR A 36 -2.14 9.31 -8.36
CA THR A 36 -2.26 10.03 -9.64
C THR A 36 -1.02 10.87 -9.95
N SER A 37 -0.37 11.45 -8.94
CA SER A 37 0.86 12.23 -9.10
C SER A 37 2.11 11.38 -9.33
N GLY A 38 2.03 10.06 -9.14
CA GLY A 38 3.19 9.17 -9.14
C GLY A 38 4.09 9.36 -7.92
N ALA A 39 3.65 10.10 -6.91
CA ALA A 39 4.45 10.35 -5.70
C ALA A 39 4.76 9.07 -4.92
N LEU A 40 3.96 8.01 -5.09
CA LEU A 40 4.16 6.71 -4.47
C LEU A 40 5.07 5.77 -5.29
N ASP A 41 5.61 6.20 -6.43
CA ASP A 41 6.54 5.37 -7.20
C ASP A 41 7.82 5.09 -6.39
N GLY A 42 8.25 3.84 -6.39
CA GLY A 42 9.36 3.36 -5.54
C GLY A 42 8.98 3.04 -4.09
N TYR A 43 7.74 3.26 -3.67
CA TYR A 43 7.24 2.90 -2.33
C TYR A 43 6.28 1.71 -2.39
N ARG A 44 6.32 0.86 -1.35
CA ARG A 44 5.46 -0.32 -1.22
C ARG A 44 4.75 -0.37 0.13
N SER A 45 3.66 -1.12 0.19
CA SER A 45 2.81 -1.29 1.39
C SER A 45 2.37 0.03 2.01
N VAL A 46 2.07 1.02 1.17
CA VAL A 46 1.65 2.37 1.59
C VAL A 46 0.35 2.27 2.39
N LYS A 47 0.37 2.83 3.60
CA LYS A 47 -0.77 2.89 4.50
C LYS A 47 -0.87 4.28 5.10
N VAL A 48 -2.03 4.91 4.98
CA VAL A 48 -2.30 6.16 5.68
C VAL A 48 -2.33 5.90 7.19
N ILE A 49 -1.53 6.66 7.92
CA ILE A 49 -1.43 6.55 9.40
C ILE A 49 -2.09 7.75 10.09
N ASP A 50 -2.15 8.91 9.43
CA ASP A 50 -2.90 10.07 9.88
C ASP A 50 -3.33 10.93 8.68
N ALA A 51 -4.64 10.96 8.43
CA ALA A 51 -5.22 11.69 7.31
C ALA A 51 -5.21 13.21 7.52
N ASP A 52 -5.41 13.66 8.77
CA ASP A 52 -5.46 15.08 9.12
C ASP A 52 -4.09 15.75 8.97
N ARG A 53 -3.03 14.97 9.20
CA ARG A 53 -1.62 15.38 9.03
C ARG A 53 -1.02 14.97 7.69
N THR A 54 -1.83 14.43 6.77
CA THR A 54 -1.39 13.97 5.45
C THR A 54 -0.18 13.02 5.50
N THR A 55 -0.15 12.11 6.47
CA THR A 55 0.96 11.18 6.67
C THR A 55 0.63 9.73 6.35
N MET A 56 1.60 9.05 5.75
CA MET A 56 1.54 7.64 5.37
C MET A 56 2.79 6.91 5.86
N SER A 57 2.64 5.66 6.28
CA SER A 57 3.76 4.73 6.40
C SER A 57 3.92 3.99 5.08
N ALA A 58 5.17 3.77 4.66
CA ALA A 58 5.51 2.97 3.49
C ALA A 58 6.88 2.33 3.68
N PHE A 59 7.26 1.43 2.77
CA PHE A 59 8.63 0.97 2.64
C PHE A 59 9.23 1.48 1.34
N ASP A 60 10.46 1.95 1.38
CA ASP A 60 11.20 2.35 0.18
C ASP A 60 11.74 1.13 -0.61
N SER A 61 12.52 1.40 -1.66
CA SER A 61 13.12 0.37 -2.51
C SER A 61 14.11 -0.54 -1.79
N ASP A 62 14.77 -0.04 -0.75
CA ASP A 62 15.74 -0.78 0.06
C ASP A 62 15.03 -1.60 1.16
N GLY A 63 13.74 -1.32 1.38
CA GLY A 63 12.89 -1.99 2.35
C GLY A 63 12.91 -1.34 3.72
N SER A 64 13.43 -0.11 3.81
CA SER A 64 13.39 0.71 5.00
C SER A 64 11.99 1.30 5.22
N GLU A 65 11.54 1.28 6.46
CA GLU A 65 10.25 1.86 6.83
C GLU A 65 10.37 3.37 6.93
N VAL A 66 9.49 4.07 6.21
CA VAL A 66 9.47 5.52 6.11
C VAL A 66 8.07 6.05 6.39
N VAL A 67 8.02 7.25 6.99
CA VAL A 67 6.83 8.08 7.08
C VAL A 67 6.91 9.15 6.00
N LEU A 68 5.93 9.14 5.10
CA LEU A 68 5.77 10.11 4.03
C LEU A 68 4.75 11.14 4.47
N THR A 69 5.08 12.42 4.34
CA THR A 69 4.10 13.51 4.43
C THR A 69 3.79 13.98 3.02
N LEU A 70 2.51 14.07 2.65
CA LEU A 70 2.06 14.56 1.36
C LEU A 70 1.66 16.03 1.45
N ASP A 71 1.99 16.81 0.43
CA ASP A 71 1.35 18.08 0.14
C ASP A 71 0.01 17.80 -0.57
N PRO A 72 -1.15 18.07 0.06
CA PRO A 72 -2.45 17.78 -0.53
C PRO A 72 -2.79 18.67 -1.74
N ASP A 73 -2.19 19.86 -1.86
CA ASP A 73 -2.46 20.79 -2.96
C ASP A 73 -1.70 20.37 -4.23
N GLN A 74 -0.50 19.80 -4.05
CA GLN A 74 0.36 19.38 -5.16
C GLN A 74 0.30 17.88 -5.43
N GLY A 75 -0.17 17.09 -4.46
CA GLY A 75 -0.12 15.63 -4.49
C GLY A 75 1.30 15.07 -4.45
N THR A 76 2.29 15.83 -3.98
CA THR A 76 3.70 15.43 -3.93
C THR A 76 4.12 15.09 -2.51
N ILE A 77 5.19 14.30 -2.35
CA ILE A 77 5.78 14.08 -1.03
C ILE A 77 6.51 15.37 -0.60
N SER A 78 6.05 15.96 0.50
CA SER A 78 6.67 17.13 1.12
C SER A 78 7.77 16.77 2.13
N ALA A 79 7.70 15.58 2.74
CA ALA A 79 8.71 15.07 3.65
C ALA A 79 8.80 13.54 3.67
N VAL A 80 10.00 13.02 3.93
CA VAL A 80 10.29 11.59 4.17
C VAL A 80 11.06 11.47 5.47
N GLU A 81 10.55 10.67 6.41
CA GLU A 81 11.20 10.39 7.68
C GLU A 81 11.43 8.89 7.85
N TYR A 82 12.68 8.49 8.04
CA TYR A 82 13.02 7.10 8.34
C TYR A 82 12.61 6.75 9.77
N VAL A 83 11.85 5.66 9.92
CA VAL A 83 11.42 5.16 11.23
C VAL A 83 12.63 4.65 12.03
N HIS A 84 13.59 4.03 11.35
CA HIS A 84 14.81 3.53 11.97
C HIS A 84 15.99 4.46 11.65
N GLY A 85 16.67 4.94 12.68
CA GLY A 85 17.81 5.86 12.52
C GLY A 85 19.03 5.26 11.81
N SER A 86 19.09 3.93 11.66
CA SER A 86 20.10 3.20 10.89
C SER A 86 19.94 3.32 9.38
N ASP A 87 18.77 3.76 8.92
CA ASP A 87 18.35 3.67 7.52
C ASP A 87 18.59 4.99 6.76
N ARG A 88 19.15 5.99 7.43
CA ARG A 88 19.52 7.30 6.87
C ARG A 88 20.87 7.30 6.18
#